data_AF-A0AAV6YU22-F1
#
_entry.id   AF-A0AAV6YU22-F1
#
_cell.length_a   1.000
_cell.length_b   1.000
_cell.length_c   1.000
_cell.angle_alpha   90.00
_cell.angle_beta   90.00
_cell.angle_gamma   90.00
#
_symmetry.space_group_name_H-M   'P 1'
#
loop_
_entity.id
_entity.type
_entity.pdbx_description
1 polymer ?
#
loop_
_entity_poly.entity_id
_entity_poly.type
_entity_poly.pdbx_seq_one_letter_code
_entity_poly.pdbx_strand_id
1 'polypeptide(L)'
;METELRVEDLTQSNSLLHTIASPYRTEPPKATSTPLHIPGLDSSIDDMRSYISSQGASIQKAKDFLRLQTRSMCRRQTLLKAAKQQWRHNMQESQDSQDSQKLEGIRRNLEEVSGHYLDIGACDTGH
;
A
#
# COMPACT_ATOMS: atom_id res chain seq x y z
N MET A 1 -13.57 -7.96 11.40
CA MET A 1 -12.84 -7.08 12.35
C MET A 1 -11.85 -6.31 11.50
N GLU A 2 -12.26 -5.13 11.01
CA GLU A 2 -11.45 -4.30 10.13
C GLU A 2 -10.52 -3.47 11.01
N THR A 3 -9.22 -3.78 10.98
CA THR A 3 -8.20 -2.97 11.65
C THR A 3 -7.88 -1.78 10.76
N GLU A 4 -8.64 -0.69 10.91
CA GLU A 4 -8.23 0.63 10.41
C GLU A 4 -6.95 1.03 11.14
N LEU A 5 -5.80 0.84 10.49
CA LEU A 5 -4.52 1.34 10.99
C LEU A 5 -4.49 2.85 10.75
N ARG A 6 -4.71 3.61 11.83
CA ARG A 6 -4.76 5.08 11.79
C ARG A 6 -3.35 5.66 11.78
N VAL A 7 -3.21 6.87 11.22
CA VAL A 7 -1.91 7.53 11.01
C VAL A 7 -1.18 7.78 12.34
N GLU A 8 -1.92 7.90 13.44
CA GLU A 8 -1.41 8.16 14.79
C GLU A 8 -0.69 6.94 15.41
N ASP A 9 -0.98 5.71 14.98
CA ASP A 9 -0.29 4.50 15.49
C ASP A 9 1.19 4.47 15.03
N LEU A 10 1.53 5.16 13.95
CA LEU A 10 2.89 5.22 13.42
C LEU A 10 3.82 6.07 14.29
N THR A 11 3.28 7.03 15.05
CA THR A 11 4.07 7.97 15.85
C THR A 11 4.24 7.50 17.29
N GLN A 12 3.24 6.78 17.83
CA GLN A 12 3.22 6.37 19.24
C GLN A 12 4.27 5.30 19.59
N SER A 13 4.63 4.43 18.64
CA SER A 13 5.59 3.33 18.89
C SER A 13 7.06 3.79 18.99
N ASN A 14 7.39 5.01 18.56
CA ASN A 14 8.76 5.54 18.63
C ASN A 14 9.13 6.09 20.02
N SER A 15 8.16 6.32 20.91
CA SER A 15 8.40 6.89 22.24
C SER A 15 8.90 5.85 23.28
N LEU A 16 8.69 4.56 23.03
CA LEU A 16 8.90 3.49 24.03
C LEU A 16 10.26 2.76 23.93
N LEU A 17 11.17 3.15 23.03
CA LEU A 17 12.45 2.45 22.83
C LEU A 17 13.67 3.14 23.43
N HIS A 18 13.48 4.02 24.43
CA HIS A 18 14.58 4.53 25.26
C HIS A 18 14.64 3.79 26.59
N THR A 19 15.03 2.51 26.62
CA THR A 19 15.64 1.83 27.79
C THR A 19 15.98 0.39 27.40
N ILE A 20 17.18 0.12 26.88
CA ILE A 20 17.87 -1.17 27.10
C ILE A 20 19.38 -0.90 27.16
N ALA A 21 19.93 -0.93 28.38
CA ALA A 21 21.37 -1.05 28.62
C ALA A 21 21.81 -2.47 28.26
N SER A 22 22.88 -2.62 27.46
CA SER A 22 23.49 -3.92 27.12
C SER A 22 24.95 -3.97 27.58
N PRO A 23 25.36 -4.95 28.42
CA PRO A 23 26.67 -4.95 29.05
C PRO A 23 27.59 -6.06 28.51
N TYR A 24 28.21 -5.91 27.33
CA TYR A 24 29.39 -6.73 26.97
C TYR A 24 30.36 -5.97 26.07
N ARG A 25 31.53 -5.66 26.64
CA ARG A 25 32.68 -4.98 26.04
C ARG A 25 33.73 -6.04 25.69
N THR A 26 34.17 -6.09 24.43
CA THR A 26 35.40 -6.79 24.03
C THR A 26 36.16 -5.89 23.05
N GLU A 27 37.35 -5.41 23.45
CA GLU A 27 38.12 -4.36 22.78
C GLU A 27 39.17 -4.92 21.79
N PRO A 28 39.40 -4.28 20.63
CA PRO A 28 40.65 -4.32 19.87
C PRO A 28 41.40 -2.96 19.91
N PRO A 29 42.68 -2.86 19.45
CA PRO A 29 43.64 -1.89 19.97
C PRO A 29 43.42 -0.45 19.50
N LYS A 30 43.79 0.46 20.40
CA LYS A 30 43.59 1.92 20.38
C LYS A 30 44.40 2.60 19.28
N ALA A 31 43.74 2.96 18.17
CA ALA A 31 44.17 4.08 17.35
C ALA A 31 43.73 5.37 18.04
N THR A 32 44.68 6.12 18.59
CA THR A 32 44.43 7.44 19.20
C THR A 32 44.24 8.47 18.09
N SER A 33 43.15 8.35 17.35
CA SER A 33 42.57 9.46 16.61
C SER A 33 41.38 9.88 17.45
N THR A 34 41.57 10.82 18.38
CA THR A 34 40.45 11.48 19.02
C THR A 34 39.60 12.09 17.90
N PRO A 35 38.35 11.63 17.67
CA PRO A 35 37.43 12.40 16.86
C PRO A 35 37.30 13.75 17.58
N LEU A 36 37.35 14.86 16.84
CA LEU A 36 36.90 16.13 17.39
C LEU A 36 35.40 15.95 17.74
N HIS A 37 35.11 15.51 18.96
CA HIS A 37 33.77 15.45 19.50
C HIS A 37 33.34 16.89 19.74
N ILE A 38 32.67 17.48 18.76
CA ILE A 38 32.04 18.78 18.87
C ILE A 38 30.67 18.52 19.53
N PRO A 39 30.49 18.88 20.81
CA PRO A 39 29.23 18.63 21.50
C PRO A 39 28.09 19.33 20.75
N GLY A 40 27.07 18.57 20.32
CA GLY A 40 25.94 19.06 19.53
C GLY A 40 26.00 18.74 18.03
N LEU A 41 27.20 18.52 17.47
CA LEU A 41 27.33 18.07 16.07
C LEU A 41 26.96 16.60 15.93
N ASP A 42 27.42 15.76 16.87
CA ASP A 42 27.14 14.32 16.84
C ASP A 42 25.63 14.03 17.03
N SER A 43 24.96 14.78 17.93
CA SER A 43 23.50 14.68 18.09
C SER A 43 22.74 15.16 16.85
N SER A 44 23.21 16.22 16.20
CA SER A 44 22.62 16.72 14.94
C SER A 44 22.78 15.72 13.79
N ILE A 45 23.94 15.05 13.71
CA ILE A 45 24.20 13.98 12.73
C ILE A 45 23.29 12.78 12.99
N ASP A 46 23.09 12.39 14.24
CA ASP A 46 22.19 11.30 14.61
C ASP A 46 20.72 11.64 14.31
N ASP A 47 20.30 12.88 14.57
CA ASP A 47 18.95 13.36 14.21
C ASP A 47 18.74 13.33 12.69
N MET A 48 19.71 13.79 11.90
CA MET A 48 19.66 13.72 10.44
C MET A 48 19.61 12.27 9.95
N ARG A 49 20.41 11.37 10.54
CA ARG A 49 20.40 9.95 10.20
C ARG A 49 19.06 9.30 10.52
N SER A 50 18.50 9.60 11.69
CA SER A 50 17.17 9.13 12.10
C SER A 50 16.08 9.65 11.16
N TYR A 51 16.11 10.94 10.82
CA TYR A 51 15.20 11.55 9.86
C TYR A 51 15.28 10.85 8.50
N ILE A 52 16.47 10.72 7.91
CA ILE A 52 16.65 10.05 6.62
C ILE A 52 16.14 8.61 6.66
N SER A 53 16.44 7.88 7.74
CA SER A 53 15.99 6.49 7.92
C SER A 53 14.46 6.40 8.00
N SER A 54 13.82 7.28 8.77
CA SER A 54 12.37 7.31 8.91
C SER A 54 11.66 7.71 7.61
N GLN A 55 12.23 8.64 6.84
CA GLN A 55 11.72 9.01 5.52
C GLN A 55 11.87 7.86 4.53
N GLY A 56 13.01 7.17 4.52
CA GLY A 56 13.22 5.98 3.71
C GLY A 56 12.21 4.86 4.01
N ALA A 57 11.95 4.61 5.30
CA ALA A 57 10.93 3.65 5.72
C ALA A 57 9.51 4.06 5.29
N SER A 58 9.19 5.35 5.36
CA SER A 58 7.89 5.89 4.94
C SER A 58 7.68 5.76 3.43
N ILE A 59 8.69 6.05 2.63
CA ILE A 59 8.66 5.88 1.17
C ILE A 59 8.45 4.41 0.80
N GLN A 60 9.16 3.49 1.47
CA GLN A 60 9.00 2.06 1.22
C GLN A 60 7.57 1.58 1.55
N LYS A 61 6.98 2.04 2.65
CA LYS A 61 5.58 1.76 2.99
C LYS A 61 4.61 2.30 1.95
N ALA A 62 4.80 3.53 1.47
CA ALA A 62 3.96 4.13 0.43
C ALA A 62 4.00 3.32 -0.88
N LYS A 63 5.20 2.87 -1.28
CA LYS A 63 5.37 1.98 -2.44
C LYS A 63 4.59 0.67 -2.27
N ASP A 64 4.71 0.03 -1.11
CA ASP A 64 4.01 -1.23 -0.86
C ASP A 64 2.48 -1.06 -0.83
N PHE A 65 1.99 0.04 -0.26
CA PHE A 65 0.57 0.42 -0.30
C PHE A 65 0.07 0.56 -1.75
N LEU A 66 0.77 1.35 -2.58
CA LEU A 66 0.40 1.55 -3.97
C LEU A 66 0.40 0.23 -4.75
N ARG A 67 1.43 -0.61 -4.57
CA ARG A 67 1.50 -1.93 -5.21
C ARG A 67 0.30 -2.81 -4.83
N LEU A 68 -0.07 -2.84 -3.56
CA LEU A 68 -1.23 -3.59 -3.08
C LEU A 68 -2.54 -3.02 -3.63
N GLN A 69 -2.69 -1.70 -3.65
CA GLN A 69 -3.87 -1.03 -4.19
C GLN A 69 -4.04 -1.28 -5.67
N THR A 70 -2.98 -1.14 -6.48
CA THR A 70 -3.00 -1.45 -7.91
C THR A 70 -3.41 -2.90 -8.15
N ARG A 71 -2.85 -3.86 -7.41
CA ARG A 71 -3.24 -5.28 -7.52
C ARG A 71 -4.71 -5.51 -7.16
N SER A 72 -5.17 -4.87 -6.09
CA SER A 72 -6.57 -4.96 -5.63
C SER A 72 -7.54 -4.37 -6.66
N MET A 73 -7.22 -3.21 -7.22
CA MET A 73 -7.99 -2.61 -8.31
C MET A 73 -8.00 -3.50 -9.55
N CYS A 74 -6.85 -4.01 -10.00
CA CYS A 74 -6.79 -4.93 -11.14
C CYS A 74 -7.69 -6.16 -10.95
N ARG A 75 -7.70 -6.77 -9.75
CA ARG A 75 -8.60 -7.90 -9.46
C ARG A 75 -10.07 -7.51 -9.59
N ARG A 76 -10.47 -6.38 -9.01
CA ARG A 76 -11.86 -5.89 -9.11
C ARG A 76 -12.23 -5.60 -10.57
N GLN A 77 -11.32 -5.02 -11.34
CA GLN A 77 -11.54 -4.75 -12.77
C GLN A 77 -11.72 -6.05 -13.57
N THR A 78 -10.88 -7.07 -13.34
CA THR A 78 -11.05 -8.37 -14.00
C THR A 78 -12.37 -9.03 -13.64
N LEU A 79 -12.74 -9.03 -12.35
CA LEU A 79 -14.04 -9.54 -11.90
C LEU A 79 -15.21 -8.76 -12.52
N LEU A 80 -15.10 -7.44 -12.62
CA LEU A 80 -16.12 -6.59 -13.25
C LEU A 80 -16.26 -6.90 -14.75
N LYS A 81 -15.13 -7.08 -15.46
CA LYS A 81 -15.13 -7.48 -16.88
C LYS A 81 -15.81 -8.85 -17.07
N ALA A 82 -15.48 -9.82 -16.21
CA ALA A 82 -16.10 -11.14 -16.23
C ALA A 82 -17.61 -11.07 -15.94
N ALA A 83 -18.02 -10.31 -14.92
CA ALA A 83 -19.43 -10.09 -14.58
C ALA A 83 -20.20 -9.44 -15.75
N LYS A 84 -19.60 -8.46 -16.45
CA LYS A 84 -20.19 -7.85 -17.65
C LYS A 84 -20.33 -8.83 -18.81
N GLN A 85 -19.37 -9.71 -18.99
CA GLN A 85 -19.43 -10.72 -20.04
C GLN A 85 -20.51 -11.76 -19.73
N GLN A 86 -20.54 -12.27 -18.51
CA GLN A 86 -21.59 -13.18 -18.03
C GLN A 86 -22.98 -12.54 -18.17
N TRP A 87 -23.10 -11.28 -17.80
CA TRP A 87 -24.33 -10.53 -17.93
C TRP A 87 -24.82 -10.47 -19.38
N ARG A 88 -23.94 -10.12 -20.33
CA ARG A 88 -24.27 -10.07 -21.75
C ARG A 88 -24.70 -11.44 -22.29
N HIS A 89 -24.03 -12.50 -21.85
CA HIS A 89 -24.42 -13.87 -22.19
C HIS A 89 -25.83 -14.21 -21.67
N ASN A 90 -26.07 -14.00 -20.37
CA ASN A 90 -27.37 -14.26 -19.76
C ASN A 90 -28.50 -13.43 -20.39
N MET A 91 -28.22 -12.18 -20.81
CA MET A 91 -29.18 -11.36 -21.56
C MET A 91 -29.50 -11.92 -22.94
N GLN A 92 -28.50 -12.44 -23.64
CA GLN A 92 -28.70 -13.07 -24.95
C GLN A 92 -29.54 -14.35 -24.83
N GLU A 93 -29.37 -15.12 -23.75
CA GLU A 93 -30.16 -16.32 -23.45
C GLU A 93 -31.56 -16.01 -22.88
N SER A 94 -31.71 -14.90 -22.17
CA SER A 94 -32.96 -14.46 -21.54
C SER A 94 -33.84 -13.56 -22.42
N GLN A 95 -33.41 -13.25 -23.65
CA GLN A 95 -34.19 -12.44 -24.60
C GLN A 95 -35.58 -13.04 -24.93
N ASP A 96 -35.80 -14.31 -24.56
CA ASP A 96 -37.09 -15.01 -24.69
C ASP A 96 -38.01 -14.87 -23.45
N SER A 97 -37.68 -14.04 -22.45
CA SER A 97 -38.47 -13.91 -21.21
C SER A 97 -38.66 -12.46 -20.71
N GLN A 98 -39.77 -12.22 -20.00
CA GLN A 98 -40.18 -10.93 -19.41
C GLN A 98 -39.19 -10.31 -18.40
N ASP A 99 -38.11 -11.02 -18.05
CA ASP A 99 -37.12 -10.60 -17.05
C ASP A 99 -36.16 -9.48 -17.52
N SER A 100 -36.20 -9.13 -18.81
CA SER A 100 -35.37 -8.07 -19.42
C SER A 100 -35.43 -6.72 -18.68
N GLN A 101 -36.62 -6.31 -18.22
CA GLN A 101 -36.80 -5.00 -17.55
C GLN A 101 -36.20 -4.96 -16.14
N LYS A 102 -36.24 -6.09 -15.40
CA LYS A 102 -35.64 -6.20 -14.05
C LYS A 102 -34.12 -6.14 -14.10
N LEU A 103 -33.56 -6.55 -15.23
CA LEU A 103 -32.15 -6.74 -15.43
C LEU A 103 -31.48 -5.43 -15.96
N GLU A 104 -32.25 -4.54 -16.61
CA GLU A 104 -31.74 -3.28 -17.15
C GLU A 104 -31.00 -2.37 -16.14
N GLY A 105 -31.45 -2.33 -14.88
CA GLY A 105 -30.79 -1.55 -13.83
C GLY A 105 -29.38 -2.04 -13.50
N ILE A 106 -29.19 -3.36 -13.49
CA ILE A 106 -27.88 -4.00 -13.25
C ILE A 106 -26.94 -3.73 -14.45
N ARG A 107 -27.47 -3.78 -15.68
CA ARG A 107 -26.71 -3.41 -16.89
C ARG A 107 -26.16 -1.99 -16.79
N ARG A 108 -27.01 -0.99 -16.48
CA ARG A 108 -26.59 0.42 -16.38
C ARG A 108 -25.51 0.61 -15.31
N ASN A 109 -25.67 -0.01 -14.14
CA ASN A 109 -24.68 0.08 -13.06
C ASN A 109 -23.33 -0.52 -13.46
N LEU A 110 -23.32 -1.68 -14.14
CA LEU A 110 -22.09 -2.30 -14.64
C LEU A 110 -21.40 -1.46 -15.72
N GLU A 111 -22.17 -0.74 -16.54
CA GLU A 111 -21.64 0.19 -17.55
C GLU A 111 -21.01 1.43 -16.91
N GLU A 112 -21.69 2.04 -15.94
CA GLU A 112 -21.21 3.18 -15.17
C GLU A 112 -19.89 2.85 -14.45
N VAL A 113 -19.86 1.79 -13.64
CA VAL A 113 -18.65 1.39 -12.89
C VAL A 113 -17.51 0.99 -13.83
N SER A 114 -17.78 0.61 -15.08
CA SER A 114 -16.75 0.24 -16.06
C SER A 114 -16.22 1.41 -16.88
N GLY A 115 -16.99 2.49 -17.05
CA GLY A 115 -16.57 3.66 -17.85
C GLY A 115 -15.45 4.47 -17.19
N HIS A 116 -15.32 4.38 -15.87
CA HIS A 116 -14.39 5.19 -15.08
C HIS A 116 -12.96 4.63 -14.94
N TYR A 117 -12.60 3.49 -15.57
CA TYR A 117 -11.37 2.76 -15.23
C TYR A 117 -10.41 2.46 -16.39
N LEU A 118 -10.52 3.15 -17.53
CA LEU A 118 -9.70 2.83 -18.72
C LEU A 118 -8.25 3.37 -18.69
N ASP A 119 -7.80 4.03 -17.62
CA ASP A 119 -6.50 4.72 -17.59
C ASP A 119 -5.45 4.12 -16.65
N ILE A 120 -5.82 3.14 -15.82
CA ILE A 120 -4.85 2.45 -14.97
C ILE A 120 -4.34 1.23 -15.73
N GLY A 121 -3.13 1.37 -16.28
CA GLY A 121 -2.35 0.43 -17.09
C GLY A 121 -2.90 -0.99 -17.20
N ALA A 122 -3.08 -1.45 -18.45
CA ALA A 122 -3.54 -2.78 -18.82
C ALA A 122 -3.05 -3.84 -17.84
N CYS A 123 -3.95 -4.35 -16.99
CA CYS A 123 -3.65 -5.49 -16.12
C CYS A 123 -3.32 -6.66 -17.04
N ASP A 124 -2.03 -6.98 -17.12
CA ASP A 124 -1.49 -8.05 -17.95
C ASP A 124 -2.23 -9.34 -17.60
N THR A 125 -3.13 -9.77 -18.50
CA THR A 125 -3.80 -11.06 -18.40
C THR A 125 -2.82 -12.10 -18.90
N GLY A 126 -1.88 -12.49 -18.04
CA GLY A 126 -1.05 -13.68 -18.26
C GLY A 126 -1.96 -14.89 -18.39
N HIS A 127 -2.02 -15.44 -19.59
CA HIS A 127 -2.65 -16.73 -19.89
C HIS A 127 -1.59 -17.81 -19.85
#